data_AF-A0A662W1C8-F1
#
_entry.id   AF-A0A662W1C8-F1
#
_cell.length_a   1.000
_cell.length_b   1.000
_cell.length_c   1.000
_cell.angle_alpha   90.00
_cell.angle_beta   90.00
_cell.angle_gamma   90.00
#
_symmetry.space_group_name_H-M   'P 1'
#
loop_
_entity.id
_entity.type
_entity.pdbx_description
1 polymer ?
#
loop_
_entity_poly.entity_id
_entity_poly.type
_entity_poly.pdbx_seq_one_letter_code
_entity_poly.pdbx_strand_id
1 'polypeptide(L)'
;MNSPGGINIAANVLEQSGEISPEYVLKENPNVVIFIGKKSWNVDLGYNIDADVSRKMLEEAIDRPGWESIDTVKEKRVYIIHHGLSHGHIFEFVCCST
;
A
#
# COMPACT_ATOMS: atom_id res chain seq x y z
N MET A 1 -13.66 -5.98 -5.10
CA MET A 1 -13.47 -7.41 -4.79
C MET A 1 -13.41 -7.56 -3.27
N ASN A 2 -14.49 -8.07 -2.66
CA ASN A 2 -14.46 -8.45 -1.25
C ASN A 2 -14.09 -9.93 -1.19
N SER A 3 -12.97 -10.24 -0.54
CA SER A 3 -12.61 -11.60 -0.15
C SER A 3 -13.16 -11.85 1.25
N PRO A 4 -13.55 -13.07 1.64
CA PRO A 4 -14.04 -13.36 2.99
C PRO A 4 -13.04 -13.02 4.12
N GLY A 5 -11.80 -12.64 3.80
CA GLY A 5 -10.79 -12.19 4.76
C GLY A 5 -10.46 -10.69 4.76
N GLY A 6 -11.09 -9.84 3.93
CA GLY A 6 -10.77 -8.41 3.87
C GLY A 6 -11.81 -7.56 3.16
N ILE A 7 -12.14 -6.41 3.77
CA ILE A 7 -13.08 -5.42 3.25
C ILE A 7 -12.28 -4.30 2.57
N ASN A 8 -12.49 -4.09 1.28
CA ASN A 8 -11.85 -3.00 0.54
C ASN A 8 -12.66 -1.71 0.71
N ILE A 9 -12.09 -0.70 1.37
CA ILE A 9 -12.73 0.60 1.59
C ILE A 9 -13.11 1.31 0.27
N ALA A 10 -12.39 1.05 -0.83
CA ALA A 10 -12.67 1.68 -2.12
C ALA A 10 -13.82 1.01 -2.89
N ALA A 11 -14.29 -0.17 -2.46
CA ALA A 11 -15.28 -0.96 -3.21
C ALA A 11 -16.65 -0.28 -3.35
N ASN A 12 -16.96 0.67 -2.47
CA ASN A 12 -18.24 1.40 -2.47
C ASN A 12 -18.17 2.75 -3.21
N VAL A 13 -16.97 3.19 -3.60
CA VAL A 13 -16.73 4.50 -4.22
C VAL A 13 -16.11 4.41 -5.61
N LEU A 14 -15.55 3.27 -5.99
CA LEU A 14 -14.97 3.01 -7.31
C LEU A 14 -15.58 1.75 -7.93
N GLU A 15 -16.04 1.86 -9.18
CA GLU A 15 -16.53 0.71 -9.95
C GLU A 15 -15.39 -0.21 -10.44
N GLN A 16 -14.20 0.37 -10.68
CA GLN A 16 -13.00 -0.33 -11.11
C GLN A 16 -11.77 0.18 -10.34
N SER A 17 -10.76 0.72 -11.03
CA SER A 17 -9.60 1.38 -10.45
C SER A 17 -9.70 2.90 -10.66
N GLY A 18 -9.30 3.67 -9.67
CA GLY A 18 -9.33 5.12 -9.75
C GLY A 18 -8.70 5.77 -8.53
N GLU A 19 -8.71 7.08 -8.51
CA GLU A 19 -8.23 7.88 -7.39
C GLU A 19 -9.34 8.01 -6.34
N ILE A 20 -8.97 7.89 -5.06
CA ILE A 20 -9.84 8.20 -3.92
C ILE A 20 -9.30 9.44 -3.21
N SER A 21 -10.19 10.27 -2.67
CA SER A 21 -9.74 11.47 -1.97
C SER A 21 -8.96 11.07 -0.70
N PRO A 22 -7.89 11.80 -0.33
CA PRO A 22 -7.19 11.56 0.92
C PRO A 22 -8.12 11.62 2.13
N GLU A 23 -9.05 12.58 2.15
CA GLU A 23 -10.06 12.75 3.19
C GLU A 23 -10.94 11.51 3.39
N TYR A 24 -11.28 10.81 2.30
CA TYR A 24 -12.04 9.57 2.38
C TYR A 24 -11.24 8.47 3.09
N VAL A 25 -9.95 8.33 2.76
CA VAL A 25 -9.05 7.37 3.42
C VAL A 25 -8.91 7.68 4.91
N LEU A 26 -8.77 8.95 5.28
CA LEU A 26 -8.67 9.39 6.66
C LEU A 26 -9.96 9.08 7.44
N LYS A 27 -11.13 9.33 6.83
CA LYS A 27 -12.43 9.06 7.43
C LYS A 27 -12.67 7.57 7.65
N GLU A 28 -12.32 6.73 6.67
CA GLU A 28 -12.52 5.28 6.77
C GLU A 28 -11.51 4.60 7.70
N ASN A 29 -10.33 5.22 7.92
CA ASN A 29 -9.28 4.75 8.83
C ASN A 29 -9.02 3.23 8.69
N PRO A 30 -8.49 2.78 7.54
CA PRO A 30 -8.34 1.35 7.25
C PRO A 30 -7.40 0.67 8.23
N ASN A 31 -7.67 -0.61 8.55
CA ASN A 31 -6.82 -1.42 9.44
C ASN A 31 -5.57 -2.00 8.75
N VAL A 32 -5.51 -1.93 7.41
CA VAL A 32 -4.38 -2.38 6.61
C VAL A 32 -4.28 -1.48 5.38
N VAL A 33 -3.06 -1.04 5.05
CA VAL A 33 -2.76 -0.32 3.80
C VAL A 33 -1.75 -1.14 3.01
N ILE A 34 -2.05 -1.37 1.73
CA ILE A 34 -1.20 -2.13 0.83
C ILE A 34 -0.85 -1.26 -0.37
N PHE A 35 0.43 -0.98 -0.56
CA PHE A 35 0.97 -0.36 -1.76
C PHE A 35 1.34 -1.40 -2.81
N ILE A 36 1.28 -1.00 -4.07
CA ILE A 36 1.78 -1.79 -5.19
C ILE A 36 3.12 -1.20 -5.64
N GLY A 37 4.17 -2.03 -5.61
CA GLY A 37 5.54 -1.65 -5.96
C GLY A 37 6.07 -2.35 -7.21
N LYS A 38 6.97 -1.67 -7.91
CA LYS A 38 7.79 -2.18 -9.01
C LYS A 38 8.96 -1.23 -9.18
N LYS A 39 10.09 -1.68 -9.73
CA LYS A 39 11.19 -0.78 -10.11
C LYS A 39 10.71 0.44 -10.92
N SER A 40 11.16 1.63 -10.51
CA SER A 40 10.84 2.94 -11.05
C SER A 40 9.37 3.38 -10.89
N TRP A 41 8.71 2.98 -9.79
CA TRP A 41 7.36 3.41 -9.41
C TRP A 41 7.42 4.26 -8.13
N ASN A 42 6.25 4.63 -7.57
CA ASN A 42 6.17 5.40 -6.32
C ASN A 42 6.90 4.74 -5.15
N VAL A 43 6.95 3.40 -5.13
CA VAL A 43 7.80 2.65 -4.22
C VAL A 43 8.46 1.51 -4.99
N ASP A 44 9.79 1.54 -5.05
CA ASP A 44 10.55 0.53 -5.78
C ASP A 44 10.56 -0.78 -4.99
N LEU A 45 10.30 -1.87 -5.71
CA LEU A 45 10.33 -3.23 -5.16
C LEU A 45 10.72 -4.20 -6.28
N GLY A 46 11.53 -5.21 -5.95
CA GLY A 46 11.90 -6.29 -6.87
C GLY A 46 13.29 -6.87 -6.59
N TYR A 47 13.70 -7.84 -7.40
CA TYR A 47 14.89 -8.68 -7.19
C TYR A 47 16.21 -7.91 -7.02
N ASN A 48 16.37 -6.76 -7.67
CA ASN A 48 17.58 -5.94 -7.64
C ASN A 48 17.42 -4.65 -6.81
N ILE A 49 16.42 -4.60 -5.93
CA ILE A 49 16.16 -3.44 -5.07
C ILE A 49 16.47 -3.84 -3.63
N ASP A 50 17.30 -3.03 -2.96
CA ASP A 50 17.59 -3.22 -1.55
C ASP A 50 16.33 -2.95 -0.71
N ALA A 51 16.09 -3.79 0.30
CA ALA A 51 14.92 -3.65 1.17
C ALA A 51 14.89 -2.29 1.89
N ASP A 52 16.04 -1.71 2.24
CA ASP A 52 16.09 -0.39 2.89
C ASP A 52 15.68 0.73 1.94
N VAL A 53 15.95 0.59 0.64
CA VAL A 53 15.46 1.53 -0.39
C VAL A 53 13.93 1.43 -0.46
N SER A 54 13.38 0.23 -0.52
CA SER A 54 11.92 0.03 -0.53
C SER A 54 11.25 0.57 0.74
N ARG A 55 11.86 0.36 1.91
CA ARG A 55 11.35 0.91 3.20
C ARG A 55 11.33 2.42 3.19
N LYS A 56 12.45 3.04 2.83
CA LYS A 56 12.55 4.51 2.79
C LYS A 56 11.53 5.12 1.84
N MET A 57 11.37 4.55 0.64
CA MET A 57 10.36 5.04 -0.30
C MET A 57 8.93 4.79 0.21
N LEU A 58 8.68 3.71 0.95
CA LEU A 58 7.39 3.46 1.58
C LEU A 58 7.10 4.49 2.69
N GLU A 59 8.10 4.82 3.51
CA GLU A 59 8.01 5.87 4.54
C GLU A 59 7.71 7.23 3.91
N GLU A 60 8.44 7.61 2.84
CA GLU A 60 8.16 8.82 2.06
C GLU A 60 6.75 8.80 1.45
N ALA A 61 6.27 7.63 1.01
CA ALA A 61 4.94 7.50 0.43
C ALA A 61 3.81 7.66 1.46
N ILE A 62 4.06 7.39 2.75
CA ILE A 62 3.08 7.56 3.83
C ILE A 62 3.25 8.85 4.64
N ASP A 63 4.31 9.63 4.39
CA ASP A 63 4.52 10.98 4.96
C ASP A 63 3.63 12.05 4.30
N ARG A 64 2.37 11.68 4.02
CA ARG A 64 1.37 12.58 3.43
C ARG A 64 0.63 13.28 4.54
N PRO A 65 0.30 14.58 4.41
CA PRO A 65 -0.47 15.30 5.42
C PRO A 65 -1.76 14.55 5.82
N GLY A 66 -1.93 14.34 7.13
CA GLY A 66 -3.07 13.63 7.73
C GLY A 66 -2.86 12.14 7.89
N TRP A 67 -1.93 11.49 7.18
CA TRP A 67 -1.73 10.04 7.29
C TRP A 67 -1.19 9.61 8.66
N GLU A 68 -0.53 10.51 9.39
CA GLU A 68 -0.15 10.33 10.79
C GLU A 68 -1.34 10.07 11.72
N SER A 69 -2.57 10.42 11.29
CA SER A 69 -3.79 10.17 12.04
C SER A 69 -4.39 8.78 11.81
N ILE A 70 -3.97 8.06 10.75
CA ILE A 70 -4.43 6.70 10.43
C ILE A 70 -3.78 5.70 11.40
N ASP A 71 -4.57 4.85 12.04
CA ASP A 71 -4.06 3.95 13.07
C ASP A 71 -3.05 2.92 12.52
N THR A 72 -3.27 2.45 11.29
CA THR A 72 -2.35 1.54 10.59
C THR A 72 -0.98 2.16 10.34
N VAL A 73 -0.90 3.48 10.13
CA VAL A 73 0.37 4.20 9.98
C VAL A 73 1.08 4.29 11.34
N LYS A 74 0.34 4.63 12.40
CA LYS A 74 0.88 4.69 13.79
C LYS A 74 1.40 3.34 14.27
N GLU A 75 0.68 2.27 13.95
CA GLU A 75 1.01 0.90 14.33
C GLU A 75 1.98 0.22 13.37
N LYS A 76 2.46 0.95 12.34
CA LYS A 76 3.44 0.47 11.37
C LYS A 76 3.00 -0.78 10.61
N ARG A 77 1.70 -0.86 10.31
CA ARG A 77 1.06 -1.95 9.55
C ARG A 77 0.82 -1.58 8.09
N VAL A 78 1.78 -0.87 7.49
CA VAL A 78 1.78 -0.51 6.08
C VAL A 78 2.64 -1.50 5.31
N TYR A 79 2.06 -2.10 4.29
CA TYR A 79 2.71 -3.12 3.48
C TYR A 79 2.88 -2.65 2.05
N ILE A 80 3.87 -3.21 1.37
CA ILE A 80 4.00 -3.13 -0.08
C ILE A 80 4.14 -4.52 -0.68
N ILE A 81 3.47 -4.73 -1.82
CA ILE A 81 3.52 -5.96 -2.59
C ILE A 81 3.95 -5.67 -4.03
N HIS A 82 4.70 -6.58 -4.65
CA HIS A 82 5.16 -6.39 -6.03
C HIS A 82 4.02 -6.52 -7.04
N HIS A 83 3.93 -5.62 -8.02
CA HIS A 83 2.88 -5.61 -9.06
C HIS A 83 2.79 -6.93 -9.85
N GLY A 84 3.89 -7.67 -9.97
CA GLY A 84 3.89 -8.99 -10.60
C GLY A 84 2.97 -10.01 -9.91
N LEU A 85 2.66 -9.81 -8.62
CA LEU A 85 1.77 -10.67 -7.85
C LEU A 85 0.33 -10.64 -8.37
N SER A 86 -0.16 -9.49 -8.85
CA SER A 86 -1.51 -9.39 -9.40
C SER A 86 -1.68 -10.08 -10.76
N HIS A 87 -0.58 -10.52 -11.36
CA HIS A 87 -0.52 -11.15 -12.68
C HIS A 87 -0.07 -12.62 -12.63
N GLY A 88 0.10 -13.21 -11.43
CA GLY A 88 0.51 -14.60 -11.26
C GLY A 88 2.00 -14.86 -11.55
N HIS A 89 2.85 -13.83 -11.52
CA HIS A 89 4.30 -14.01 -11.63
C HIS A 89 4.91 -14.36 -10.26
N ILE A 90 5.76 -15.40 -10.21
CA ILE A 90 6.46 -15.97 -9.02
C ILE A 90 7.42 -15.00 -8.29
N PHE A 91 7.45 -13.72 -8.65
CA PHE A 91 8.28 -12.73 -7.96
C PHE A 91 7.55 -12.18 -6.74
N GLU A 92 7.60 -12.94 -5.65
CA GLU A 92 6.97 -12.61 -4.37
C GLU A 92 7.91 -11.76 -3.52
N PHE A 93 7.56 -10.48 -3.33
CA PHE A 93 8.26 -9.60 -2.41
C PHE A 93 7.23 -8.84 -1.58
N VAL A 94 7.42 -8.85 -0.26
CA VAL A 94 6.62 -8.09 0.70
C VAL A 94 7.58 -7.33 1.61
N CYS A 95 7.33 -6.03 1.80
CA CYS A 95 8.07 -5.21 2.74
C CYS A 95 7.10 -4.44 3.65
N CYS A 96 7.52 -4.22 4.90
CA CYS A 96 6.78 -3.48 5.93
C CYS A 96 7.64 -2.29 6.38
N SER A 97 7.02 -1.14 6.62
CA SER A 97 7.68 0.00 7.28
C SER A 97 8.04 -0.39 8.73
N THR A 98 9.26 -0.07 9.19
CA THR A 98 9.80 -0.47 10.50
C THR A 98 9.49 0.49 11.63
#